data_AF-A0A9E5MXH0-F1
#
_entry.id   AF-A0A9E5MXH0-F1
#
_cell.length_a   1.000
_cell.length_b   1.000
_cell.length_c   1.000
_cell.angle_alpha   90.00
_cell.angle_beta   90.00
_cell.angle_gamma   90.00
#
_symmetry.space_group_name_H-M   'P 1'
#
loop_
_entity.id
_entity.type
_entity.pdbx_description
1 polymer ?
#
loop_
_entity_poly.entity_id
_entity_poly.type
_entity_poly.pdbx_seq_one_letter_code
_entity_poly.pdbx_strand_id
1 'polypeptide(L)'
;VAVIVAGTLILLYDWRLIDPIVTIGIAAYILWHAAREIVPVIRILMMASPTSPSLAAVRDQILSEEEVESLHHLHIWQIDEHRNAFEAH
;
A
#
# COMPACT_ATOMS: atom_id res chain seq x y z
N VAL A 1 13.72 13.22 -17.40
CA VAL A 1 13.63 14.68 -17.71
C VAL A 1 14.46 15.53 -16.76
N ALA A 2 14.30 15.41 -15.43
CA ALA A 2 15.05 16.23 -14.45
C ALA A 2 16.58 16.20 -14.64
N VAL A 3 17.18 15.03 -14.84
CA VAL A 3 18.63 14.88 -15.09
C VAL A 3 19.07 15.52 -16.41
N ILE A 4 18.24 15.47 -17.45
CA ILE A 4 18.52 16.09 -18.76
C ILE A 4 18.57 17.62 -18.62
N VAL A 5 17.62 18.18 -17.85
CA VAL A 5 17.59 19.62 -17.55
C VAL A 5 18.81 20.02 -16.72
N ALA A 6 19.16 19.25 -15.69
CA ALA A 6 20.33 19.49 -14.86
C ALA A 6 21.63 19.49 -15.70
N GLY A 7 21.83 18.47 -16.55
CA GLY A 7 23.00 18.38 -17.42
C GLY A 7 23.08 19.54 -18.42
N THR A 8 21.94 19.99 -18.96
CA THR A 8 21.89 21.13 -19.88
C THR A 8 22.29 22.44 -19.18
N LEU A 9 21.84 22.65 -17.94
CA LEU A 9 22.19 23.84 -17.15
C LEU A 9 23.68 23.88 -16.78
N ILE A 10 24.28 22.71 -16.51
CA ILE A 10 25.73 22.62 -16.26
C ILE A 10 26.52 22.99 -17.51
N LEU A 11 26.15 22.46 -18.68
CA LEU A 11 26.87 22.75 -19.93
C LEU A 11 26.80 24.22 -20.35
N LEU A 12 25.66 24.88 -20.14
CA LEU A 12 25.44 26.26 -20.59
C LEU A 12 25.91 27.32 -19.57
N TYR A 13 25.83 27.03 -18.27
CA TYR A 13 26.03 28.03 -17.22
C TYR A 13 27.10 27.66 -16.18
N ASP A 14 27.79 26.52 -16.34
CA ASP A 14 28.71 25.90 -15.35
C ASP A 14 28.07 25.79 -13.95
N TRP A 15 26.75 25.67 -13.90
CA TRP A 15 25.99 25.66 -12.65
C TRP A 15 26.01 24.28 -12.00
N ARG A 16 27.16 23.90 -11.43
CA ARG A 16 27.41 22.55 -10.88
C ARG A 16 26.55 22.20 -9.66
N LEU A 17 26.01 23.19 -8.95
CA LEU A 17 25.16 22.97 -7.77
C LEU A 17 23.79 22.36 -8.13
N ILE A 18 23.36 22.43 -9.40
CA ILE A 18 22.07 21.88 -9.81
C ILE A 18 22.03 20.35 -9.68
N ASP A 19 23.16 19.66 -9.88
CA ASP A 19 23.26 18.21 -9.81
C ASP A 19 22.94 17.64 -8.40
N PRO A 20 23.59 18.09 -7.31
CA PRO A 20 23.23 17.63 -5.97
C PRO A 20 21.81 18.04 -5.56
N ILE A 21 21.31 19.20 -5.99
CA ILE A 21 19.93 19.62 -5.71
C ILE A 21 18.92 18.66 -6.35
N VAL A 22 19.08 18.38 -7.64
CA VAL A 22 18.18 17.48 -8.39
C VAL A 22 18.29 16.05 -7.84
N THR A 23 19.49 15.60 -7.52
CA THR A 23 19.72 14.27 -6.93
C THR A 23 19.01 14.12 -5.58
N ILE A 24 19.14 15.09 -4.67
CA ILE A 24 18.45 15.07 -3.38
C ILE A 24 16.92 15.12 -3.59
N GLY A 25 16.43 15.94 -4.52
CA GLY A 25 15.01 16.02 -4.84
C GLY A 25 14.44 14.68 -5.32
N ILE A 26 15.13 14.01 -6.24
CA ILE A 26 14.75 12.67 -6.72
C ILE A 26 14.81 11.65 -5.58
N ALA A 27 15.87 11.65 -4.77
CA ALA A 27 16.02 10.73 -3.65
C ALA A 27 14.90 10.89 -2.63
N ALA A 28 14.55 12.13 -2.26
CA ALA A 28 13.45 12.42 -1.34
C ALA A 28 12.10 11.97 -1.92
N TYR A 29 11.86 12.20 -3.21
CA TYR A 29 10.65 11.75 -3.91
C TYR A 29 10.52 10.22 -3.90
N ILE A 30 11.59 9.50 -4.25
CA ILE A 30 11.64 8.04 -4.20
C ILE A 30 11.39 7.53 -2.78
N LEU A 31 12.05 8.13 -1.79
CA LEU A 31 11.90 7.73 -0.39
C LEU A 31 10.46 7.91 0.11
N TRP A 32 9.83 9.02 -0.24
CA TRP A 32 8.42 9.27 0.10
C TRP A 32 7.49 8.23 -0.53
N HIS A 33 7.68 7.91 -1.82
CA HIS A 33 6.92 6.87 -2.48
C HIS A 33 7.14 5.50 -1.84
N ALA A 34 8.39 5.08 -1.65
CA ALA A 34 8.72 3.81 -1.01
C ALA A 34 8.10 3.68 0.39
N ALA A 35 8.17 4.75 1.19
CA ALA A 35 7.59 4.75 2.54
C ALA A 35 6.06 4.62 2.54
N ARG A 36 5.36 5.12 1.52
CA ARG A 36 3.89 4.97 1.41
C ARG A 36 3.50 3.58 0.91
N GLU A 37 4.21 3.07 -0.10
CA GLU A 37 3.87 1.80 -0.74
C GLU A 37 4.27 0.57 0.10
N ILE A 38 5.26 0.69 1.00
CA ILE A 38 5.67 -0.43 1.84
C ILE A 38 4.60 -0.83 2.89
N VAL A 39 3.76 0.11 3.32
CA VAL A 39 2.76 -0.14 4.37
C VAL A 39 1.71 -1.17 3.92
N PRO A 40 1.07 -1.03 2.73
CA PRO A 40 0.20 -2.06 2.17
C PRO A 40 0.88 -3.43 2.05
N VAL A 41 2.13 -3.49 1.57
CA VAL A 41 2.88 -4.74 1.42
C VAL A 41 3.08 -5.43 2.76
N ILE A 42 3.48 -4.68 3.80
CA ILE A 42 3.62 -5.20 5.17
C ILE A 42 2.28 -5.74 5.67
N ARG A 43 1.16 -5.06 5.40
CA ARG A 43 -0.17 -5.55 5.80
C ARG A 43 -0.52 -6.90 5.15
N ILE A 44 -0.23 -7.06 3.86
CA ILE A 44 -0.44 -8.34 3.16
C ILE A 44 0.45 -9.43 3.75
N LEU A 45 1.74 -9.16 3.95
CA LEU A 45 2.69 -10.14 4.52
C LEU A 45 2.34 -10.55 5.95
N MET A 46 1.76 -9.63 6.73
CA MET A 46 1.31 -9.88 8.09
C MET A 46 -0.08 -10.54 8.15
N MET A 47 -0.69 -10.91 7.01
CA MET A 47 -2.05 -11.42 6.91
C MET A 47 -3.04 -10.52 7.68
N ALA A 48 -2.88 -9.21 7.55
CA ALA A 48 -3.73 -8.25 8.22
C ALA A 48 -5.17 -8.36 7.71
N SER A 49 -6.12 -7.96 8.57
CA SER A 49 -7.52 -7.92 8.17
C SER A 49 -7.73 -6.90 7.03
N PRO A 50 -8.52 -7.26 6.00
CA PRO A 50 -8.76 -6.37 4.87
C PRO A 50 -9.56 -5.13 5.31
N THR A 51 -9.33 -4.00 4.65
CA THR A 51 -10.08 -2.75 4.90
C THR A 51 -11.51 -2.79 4.37
N SER A 52 -11.83 -3.73 3.48
CA SER A 52 -13.15 -3.96 2.92
C SER A 52 -13.26 -5.41 2.43
N PRO A 53 -14.39 -6.11 2.61
CA PRO A 53 -15.62 -5.68 3.30
C PRO A 53 -15.45 -5.55 4.83
N SER A 54 -16.41 -4.90 5.51
CA SER A 54 -16.35 -4.77 6.97
C SER A 54 -16.65 -6.11 7.64
N LEU A 55 -15.87 -6.47 8.67
CA LEU A 55 -16.08 -7.71 9.43
C LEU A 55 -17.50 -7.82 9.99
N ALA A 56 -18.07 -6.70 10.44
CA ALA A 56 -19.45 -6.64 10.93
C ALA A 56 -20.46 -6.95 9.82
N ALA A 57 -20.32 -6.36 8.63
CA ALA A 57 -21.23 -6.64 7.52
C ALA A 57 -21.17 -8.10 7.08
N VAL A 58 -19.97 -8.70 7.04
CA VAL A 58 -19.82 -10.13 6.71
C VAL A 58 -20.50 -11.01 7.77
N ARG A 59 -20.30 -10.71 9.05
CA ARG A 59 -20.96 -11.41 10.16
C ARG A 59 -22.48 -11.33 10.05
N ASP A 60 -23.02 -10.12 9.90
CA ASP A 60 -24.47 -9.90 9.87
C ASP A 60 -25.12 -10.58 8.67
N GLN A 61 -24.40 -10.63 7.53
CA GLN A 61 -24.86 -11.36 6.36
C GLN A 61 -24.89 -12.87 6.59
N ILE A 62 -23.86 -13.45 7.23
CA ILE A 62 -23.84 -14.89 7.55
C ILE A 62 -24.96 -15.25 8.53
N LEU A 63 -25.20 -14.41 9.55
CA LEU A 63 -26.27 -14.63 10.54
C LEU A 63 -27.68 -14.37 10.00
N SER A 64 -27.81 -13.81 8.79
CA SER A 64 -29.11 -13.62 8.15
C SER A 64 -29.65 -14.89 7.48
N GLU A 65 -28.83 -15.92 7.33
CA GLU A 65 -29.22 -17.23 6.82
C GLU A 65 -29.92 -18.04 7.93
N GLU A 66 -31.14 -18.52 7.66
CA GLU A 66 -32.00 -19.19 8.66
C GLU A 66 -31.39 -20.48 9.24
N GLU A 67 -30.46 -21.10 8.53
CA GLU A 67 -29.78 -22.34 8.94
C GLU A 67 -28.60 -22.11 9.90
N VAL A 68 -28.19 -20.86 10.11
CA VAL A 68 -27.04 -20.50 10.95
C VAL A 68 -27.50 -20.11 12.35
N GLU A 69 -27.28 -20.98 13.34
CA GLU A 69 -27.67 -20.72 14.74
C GLU A 69 -26.71 -19.76 15.46
N SER A 70 -25.39 -19.86 15.21
CA SER A 70 -24.39 -18.99 15.82
C SER A 70 -23.11 -18.87 14.96
N LEU A 71 -22.32 -17.82 15.24
CA LEU A 71 -20.98 -17.60 14.69
C LEU A 71 -20.03 -17.22 15.82
N HIS A 72 -19.05 -18.08 16.12
CA HIS A 72 -18.12 -17.95 17.24
C HIS A 72 -16.77 -17.37 16.82
N HIS A 73 -16.25 -17.80 15.67
CA HIS A 73 -14.97 -17.34 15.15
C HIS A 73 -15.15 -16.93 13.70
N LEU A 74 -14.78 -15.69 13.38
CA LEU A 74 -14.72 -15.18 12.01
C LEU A 74 -13.37 -14.53 11.82
N HIS A 75 -12.51 -15.16 11.04
CA HIS A 75 -11.20 -14.64 10.66
C HIS A 75 -11.20 -14.30 9.17
N ILE A 76 -10.81 -13.09 8.82
CA ILE A 76 -10.67 -12.64 7.43
C ILE A 76 -9.31 -11.98 7.29
N TRP A 77 -8.53 -12.41 6.30
CA TRP A 77 -7.21 -11.87 5.99
C TRP A 77 -7.02 -11.69 4.48
N GLN A 78 -6.11 -10.80 4.12
CA GLN A 78 -5.75 -10.54 2.74
C GLN A 78 -4.58 -11.43 2.31
N ILE A 79 -4.76 -12.19 1.21
CA ILE A 79 -3.71 -13.05 0.64
C ILE A 79 -2.84 -12.26 -0.34
N ASP A 80 -3.47 -11.42 -1.15
CA ASP A 80 -2.81 -10.54 -2.10
C ASP A 80 -3.64 -9.27 -2.32
N GLU A 81 -3.21 -8.39 -3.23
CA GLU A 81 -3.85 -7.11 -3.53
C GLU A 81 -5.34 -7.21 -3.94
N HIS A 82 -5.79 -8.39 -4.37
CA HIS A 82 -7.12 -8.60 -4.94
C HIS A 82 -7.92 -9.71 -4.27
N ARG A 83 -7.27 -10.55 -3.44
CA ARG A 83 -7.87 -11.75 -2.88
C ARG A 83 -7.83 -11.73 -1.36
N ASN A 84 -9.01 -12.00 -0.78
CA ASN A 84 -9.19 -12.23 0.64
C ASN A 84 -9.49 -13.73 0.88
N ALA A 85 -9.09 -14.24 2.03
CA ALA A 85 -9.53 -15.53 2.55
C ALA A 85 -10.27 -15.33 3.88
N PHE A 86 -11.17 -16.24 4.19
CA PHE A 86 -11.87 -16.26 5.46
C PHE A 86 -12.02 -17.68 6.01
N GLU A 87 -12.14 -17.77 7.33
CA GLU A 87 -12.49 -18.98 8.09
C GLU A 87 -13.57 -18.63 9.11
N ALA A 88 -14.59 -19.46 9.23
CA ALA A 88 -15.76 -19.25 10.07
C ALA A 88 -16.19 -20.53 10.79
N HIS A 89 -16.54 -20.43 12.07
CA HIS A 89 -17.08 -21.51 12.92
C HIS A 89 -18.30 -21.02 13.69
#